data_AF-A0A1A9UVA6-F1
#
_entry.id   AF-A0A1A9UVA6-F1
#
_cell.length_a   1.000
_cell.length_b   1.000
_cell.length_c   1.000
_cell.angle_alpha   90.00
_cell.angle_beta   90.00
_cell.angle_gamma   90.00
#
_symmetry.space_group_name_H-M   'P 1'
#
loop_
_entity.id
_entity.type
_entity.pdbx_description
1 polymer ?
#
loop_
_entity_poly.entity_id
_entity_poly.type
_entity_poly.pdbx_seq_one_letter_code
_entity_poly.pdbx_strand_id
1 'polypeptide(L)'
;MPEVIEQDPIDLMLKKTGCIDYHYRVQECIAEFGDWRHCQNKVQDFKACMQKYVDAQNQNANKETQAILELWLASGQPKIVLRVGGYNDLITLQDEAKKLGILAVIVYDAGHTQLDAGTATVLGIGPDKNSKINKLVSHLNLL
;
A
#
# COMPACT_ATOMS: atom_id res chain seq x y z
N MET A 1 7.19 -29.46 21.98
CA MET A 1 6.38 -28.24 21.99
C MET A 1 5.88 -28.06 20.57
N PRO A 2 4.57 -28.11 20.28
CA PRO A 2 4.11 -27.82 18.94
C PRO A 2 4.30 -26.32 18.69
N GLU A 3 5.03 -25.99 17.63
CA GLU A 3 5.15 -24.64 17.10
C GLU A 3 3.72 -24.13 16.85
N VAL A 4 3.36 -23.05 17.54
CA VAL A 4 2.19 -22.26 17.16
C VAL A 4 2.55 -21.68 15.80
N ILE A 5 1.97 -22.20 14.73
CA ILE A 5 2.03 -21.54 13.42
C ILE A 5 1.24 -20.25 13.60
N GLU A 6 1.95 -19.19 13.97
CA GLU A 6 1.42 -17.83 14.00
C GLU A 6 0.97 -17.53 12.57
N GLN A 7 -0.34 -17.61 12.33
CA GLN A 7 -0.87 -17.35 10.99
C GLN A 7 -0.60 -15.89 10.67
N ASP A 8 0.19 -15.67 9.62
CA ASP A 8 0.54 -14.34 9.15
C ASP A 8 -0.74 -13.51 8.95
N PRO A 9 -0.86 -12.32 9.59
CA PRO A 9 -1.98 -11.41 9.39
C PRO A 9 -2.28 -11.11 7.92
N ILE A 10 -1.27 -11.13 7.04
CA ILE A 10 -1.39 -10.95 5.60
C ILE A 10 -2.12 -12.16 4.97
N ASP A 11 -1.72 -13.38 5.32
CA ASP A 11 -2.38 -14.61 4.85
C ASP A 11 -3.86 -14.65 5.28
N LEU A 12 -4.14 -14.27 6.52
CA LEU A 12 -5.51 -14.14 7.03
C LEU A 12 -6.33 -13.13 6.22
N MET A 13 -5.73 -12.00 5.85
CA MET A 13 -6.38 -10.99 5.01
C MET A 13 -6.64 -11.53 3.61
N LEU A 14 -5.66 -12.17 2.99
CA LEU A 14 -5.77 -12.72 1.62
C LEU A 14 -6.76 -13.87 1.52
N LYS A 15 -6.93 -14.67 2.58
CA LYS A 15 -8.00 -15.68 2.66
C LYS A 15 -9.38 -15.04 2.56
N LYS A 16 -9.60 -13.88 3.20
CA LYS A 16 -10.88 -13.17 3.16
C LYS A 16 -11.22 -12.61 1.79
N THR A 17 -10.21 -12.27 0.98
CA THR A 17 -10.44 -11.76 -0.38
C THR A 17 -10.72 -12.88 -1.39
N GLY A 18 -10.46 -14.14 -1.03
CA GLY A 18 -10.55 -15.28 -1.95
C GLY A 18 -9.41 -15.32 -2.98
N CYS A 19 -8.36 -14.50 -2.82
CA CYS A 19 -7.27 -14.37 -3.78
C CYS A 19 -5.98 -15.07 -3.34
N ILE A 20 -6.02 -15.84 -2.26
CA ILE A 20 -4.82 -16.44 -1.67
C ILE A 20 -4.11 -17.43 -2.59
N ASP A 21 -4.84 -18.22 -3.38
CA ASP A 21 -4.22 -19.15 -4.33
C ASP A 21 -3.42 -18.41 -5.41
N TYR A 22 -3.89 -17.25 -5.85
CA TYR A 22 -3.15 -16.41 -6.80
C TYR A 22 -1.90 -15.79 -6.14
N HIS A 23 -1.97 -15.44 -4.86
CA HIS A 23 -0.81 -14.98 -4.09
C HIS A 23 0.29 -16.05 -4.04
N TYR A 24 -0.07 -17.29 -3.70
CA TYR A 24 0.91 -18.39 -3.64
C TYR A 24 1.56 -18.66 -5.00
N ARG A 25 0.82 -18.59 -6.11
CA ARG A 25 1.40 -18.71 -7.47
C ARG A 25 2.44 -17.62 -7.77
N VAL A 26 2.24 -16.40 -7.26
CA VAL A 26 3.23 -15.32 -7.40
C VAL A 26 4.47 -15.64 -6.56
N GLN A 27 4.29 -16.07 -5.31
CA GLN A 27 5.39 -16.45 -4.41
C GLN A 27 6.23 -17.59 -4.98
N GLU A 28 5.60 -18.66 -5.46
CA GLU A 28 6.27 -19.80 -6.09
C GLU A 28 7.11 -19.36 -7.29
N CYS A 29 6.54 -18.52 -8.16
CA CYS A 29 7.26 -17.99 -9.32
C CYS A 29 8.46 -17.12 -8.90
N ILE A 30 8.30 -16.25 -7.91
CA ILE A 30 9.40 -15.40 -7.43
C ILE A 30 10.49 -16.24 -6.77
N ALA A 31 10.12 -17.28 -6.01
CA ALA A 31 11.07 -18.20 -5.39
C ALA A 31 11.87 -18.99 -6.43
N GLU A 32 11.25 -19.36 -7.55
CA GLU A 32 11.91 -20.06 -8.66
C GLU A 32 12.87 -19.16 -9.43
N PHE A 33 12.45 -17.95 -9.80
CA PHE A 33 13.18 -17.10 -10.74
C PHE A 33 14.02 -15.97 -10.09
N GLY A 34 13.72 -15.60 -8.84
CA GLY A 34 14.37 -14.48 -8.14
C GLY A 34 14.10 -13.08 -8.72
N ASP A 35 13.46 -12.97 -9.89
CA ASP A 35 13.07 -11.72 -10.53
C ASP A 35 11.58 -11.71 -10.86
N TRP A 36 10.84 -10.92 -10.09
CA TRP A 36 9.38 -10.79 -10.23
C TRP A 36 8.94 -10.31 -11.61
N ARG A 37 9.83 -9.67 -12.41
CA ARG A 37 9.50 -9.26 -13.78
C ARG A 37 9.18 -10.44 -14.70
N HIS A 38 9.70 -11.63 -14.42
CA HIS A 38 9.34 -12.87 -15.13
C HIS A 38 7.96 -13.41 -14.72
N CYS A 39 7.46 -12.97 -13.56
CA CYS A 39 6.20 -13.40 -12.98
C CYS A 39 5.04 -12.45 -13.29
N GLN A 40 5.22 -11.52 -14.25
CA GLN A 40 4.22 -10.49 -14.59
C GLN A 40 2.83 -11.06 -14.83
N ASN A 41 2.69 -12.18 -15.53
CA ASN A 41 1.38 -12.79 -15.77
C ASN A 41 0.70 -13.23 -14.46
N LYS A 42 1.41 -13.89 -13.55
CA LYS A 42 0.88 -14.29 -12.23
C LYS A 42 0.52 -13.05 -11.41
N VAL A 43 1.35 -12.00 -11.48
CA VAL A 43 1.08 -10.72 -10.80
C VAL A 43 -0.18 -10.04 -11.35
N GLN A 44 -0.41 -10.07 -12.67
CA GLN A 44 -1.64 -9.53 -13.27
C GLN A 44 -2.87 -10.33 -12.83
N ASP A 45 -2.80 -11.66 -12.77
CA ASP A 45 -3.90 -12.50 -12.31
C ASP A 45 -4.26 -12.21 -10.85
N PHE A 46 -3.25 -12.14 -9.98
CA PHE A 46 -3.44 -11.77 -8.58
C PHE A 46 -4.03 -10.36 -8.45
N LYS A 47 -3.52 -9.40 -9.21
CA LYS A 47 -4.05 -8.02 -9.24
C LYS A 47 -5.51 -8.00 -9.66
N ALA A 48 -5.87 -8.72 -10.73
CA ALA A 48 -7.24 -8.79 -11.22
C ALA A 48 -8.20 -9.42 -10.20
N CYS A 49 -7.73 -10.41 -9.44
CA CYS A 49 -8.51 -10.97 -8.33
C CYS A 49 -8.73 -9.93 -7.23
N MET A 50 -7.65 -9.31 -6.74
CA MET A 50 -7.71 -8.32 -5.66
C MET A 50 -8.53 -7.10 -6.02
N GLN A 51 -8.55 -6.70 -7.30
CA GLN A 51 -9.32 -5.58 -7.79
C GLN A 51 -10.82 -5.75 -7.49
N LYS A 52 -11.37 -6.97 -7.61
CA LYS A 52 -12.78 -7.25 -7.30
C LYS A 52 -13.12 -6.94 -5.84
N TYR A 53 -12.21 -7.30 -4.92
CA TYR A 53 -12.38 -7.01 -3.51
C TYR A 53 -12.32 -5.51 -3.24
N VAL A 54 -11.36 -4.81 -3.85
CA VAL A 54 -11.23 -3.34 -3.74
C VAL A 54 -12.46 -2.63 -4.29
N ASP A 55 -12.96 -3.03 -5.46
CA ASP A 55 -14.15 -2.46 -6.10
C ASP A 55 -15.39 -2.64 -5.21
N ALA A 56 -15.54 -3.81 -4.56
CA ALA A 56 -16.63 -4.06 -3.63
C ALA A 56 -16.55 -3.16 -2.37
N GLN A 57 -15.34 -2.91 -1.85
CA GLN A 57 -15.15 -2.00 -0.71
C GLN A 57 -15.42 -0.53 -1.10
N ASN A 58 -15.11 -0.16 -2.34
CA ASN A 58 -15.31 1.18 -2.86
C ASN A 58 -16.79 1.55 -3.08
N GLN A 59 -17.73 0.59 -3.06
CA GLN A 59 -19.17 0.88 -3.20
C GLN A 59 -19.70 1.80 -2.07
N ASN A 60 -19.04 1.81 -0.91
CA ASN A 60 -19.38 2.67 0.22
C ASN A 60 -18.48 3.92 0.33
N ALA A 61 -17.57 4.13 -0.62
CA ALA A 61 -16.68 5.29 -0.62
C ALA A 61 -17.42 6.57 -0.99
N ASN A 62 -16.96 7.70 -0.46
CA ASN A 62 -17.43 9.02 -0.88
C ASN A 62 -17.23 9.17 -2.40
N LYS A 63 -18.29 9.61 -3.11
CA LYS A 63 -18.25 9.85 -4.57
C LYS A 63 -17.10 10.74 -5.03
N GLU A 64 -16.72 11.75 -4.24
CA GLU A 64 -15.57 12.61 -4.54
C GLU A 64 -14.25 11.83 -4.43
N THR A 65 -14.08 11.03 -3.37
CA THR A 65 -12.91 10.18 -3.18
C THR A 65 -12.80 9.14 -4.31
N GLN A 66 -13.93 8.57 -4.72
CA GLN A 66 -13.99 7.61 -5.83
C GLN A 66 -13.57 8.26 -7.14
N ALA A 67 -14.08 9.46 -7.46
CA ALA A 67 -13.70 10.19 -8.68
C ALA A 67 -12.22 10.58 -8.68
N ILE A 68 -11.66 10.97 -7.54
CA ILE A 68 -10.23 11.26 -7.38
C ILE A 68 -9.40 10.00 -7.62
N LEU A 69 -9.79 8.86 -7.05
CA LEU A 69 -9.10 7.59 -7.22
C LEU A 69 -9.11 7.16 -8.68
N GLU A 70 -10.28 7.20 -9.34
CA GLU A 70 -10.42 6.85 -10.77
C GLU A 70 -9.55 7.74 -11.66
N LEU A 71 -9.57 9.06 -11.43
CA LEU A 71 -8.73 10.00 -12.18
C LEU A 71 -7.24 9.72 -11.97
N TRP A 72 -6.82 9.45 -10.73
CA TRP A 72 -5.43 9.15 -10.41
C TRP A 72 -4.98 7.84 -11.07
N LEU A 73 -5.81 6.79 -11.03
CA LEU A 73 -5.55 5.52 -11.71
C LEU A 73 -5.44 5.71 -13.23
N ALA A 74 -6.38 6.44 -13.84
CA ALA A 74 -6.38 6.73 -15.27
C ALA A 74 -5.18 7.58 -15.71
N SER A 75 -4.64 8.40 -14.81
CA SER A 75 -3.45 9.24 -15.04
C SER A 75 -2.13 8.48 -14.88
N GLY A 76 -2.16 7.15 -14.81
CA GLY A 76 -0.97 6.33 -14.62
C GLY A 76 -0.44 6.37 -13.18
N GLN A 77 -1.31 6.65 -12.21
CA GLN A 77 -1.05 6.56 -10.78
C GLN A 77 0.27 7.26 -10.34
N PRO A 78 0.44 8.56 -10.61
CA PRO A 78 1.67 9.29 -10.32
C PRO A 78 2.01 9.28 -8.83
N LYS A 79 3.30 9.17 -8.51
CA LYS A 79 3.83 9.11 -7.15
C LYS A 79 5.06 10.00 -7.07
N ILE A 80 5.16 10.77 -5.99
CA ILE A 80 6.34 11.60 -5.67
C ILE A 80 6.87 11.12 -4.34
N VAL A 81 8.18 10.88 -4.27
CA VAL A 81 8.85 10.41 -3.06
C VAL A 81 9.60 11.58 -2.43
N LEU A 82 9.27 11.87 -1.18
CA LEU A 82 9.83 12.98 -0.42
C LEU A 82 10.58 12.45 0.81
N ARG A 83 11.55 13.21 1.28
CA ARG A 83 12.38 12.91 2.45
C ARG A 83 11.85 13.65 3.68
N VAL A 84 11.81 12.93 4.81
CA VAL A 84 11.53 13.48 6.15
C VAL A 84 12.71 13.22 7.09
N GLY A 85 12.73 13.87 8.26
CA GLY A 85 13.79 13.75 9.26
C GLY A 85 13.72 12.49 10.12
N GLY A 86 12.56 11.83 10.21
CA GLY A 86 12.43 10.54 10.89
C GLY A 86 10.99 10.16 11.24
N TYR A 87 10.86 9.22 12.19
CA TYR A 87 9.57 8.63 12.59
C TYR A 87 8.54 9.66 13.09
N ASN A 88 8.96 10.61 13.93
CA ASN A 88 8.05 11.62 14.48
C ASN A 88 7.42 12.49 13.39
N ASP A 89 8.15 12.75 12.30
CA ASP A 89 7.62 13.50 11.16
C ASP A 89 6.56 12.69 10.42
N LEU A 90 6.76 11.37 10.26
CA LEU A 90 5.76 10.48 9.64
C LEU A 90 4.45 10.47 10.46
N ILE A 91 4.55 10.40 11.79
CA ILE A 91 3.38 10.42 12.67
C ILE A 91 2.67 11.78 12.59
N THR A 92 3.43 12.87 12.67
CA THR A 92 2.89 14.24 12.59
C THR A 92 2.16 14.47 11.25
N LEU A 93 2.79 14.11 10.13
CA LEU A 93 2.20 14.22 8.79
C LEU A 93 0.95 13.35 8.64
N GLN A 94 0.94 12.14 9.22
CA GLN A 94 -0.23 11.27 9.20
C GLN A 94 -1.41 11.94 9.92
N ASP A 95 -1.18 12.53 11.10
CA ASP A 95 -2.24 13.17 11.87
C ASP A 95 -2.75 14.46 11.22
N GLU A 96 -1.88 15.25 10.60
CA GLU A 96 -2.27 16.40 9.80
C GLU A 96 -3.09 16.01 8.56
N ALA A 97 -2.66 14.95 7.85
CA ALA A 97 -3.41 14.41 6.73
C ALA A 97 -4.82 13.96 7.15
N LYS A 98 -4.93 13.24 8.27
CA LYS A 98 -6.24 12.81 8.84
C LYS A 98 -7.13 14.01 9.14
N LYS A 99 -6.60 15.09 9.75
CA LYS A 99 -7.37 16.32 10.03
C LYS A 99 -7.88 16.99 8.75
N LEU A 100 -7.13 16.90 7.66
CA LEU A 100 -7.54 17.39 6.35
C LEU A 100 -8.47 16.40 5.60
N GLY A 101 -8.75 15.23 6.15
CA GLY A 101 -9.51 14.18 5.48
C GLY A 101 -8.78 13.62 4.26
N ILE A 102 -7.46 13.50 4.32
CA ILE A 102 -6.62 12.83 3.33
C ILE A 102 -6.26 11.45 3.87
N LEU A 103 -6.36 10.42 3.03
CA LEU A 103 -5.90 9.08 3.39
C LEU A 103 -4.39 9.10 3.59
N ALA A 104 -3.93 8.68 4.77
CA ALA A 104 -2.51 8.62 5.09
C ALA A 104 -2.19 7.37 5.93
N VAL A 105 -1.31 6.50 5.43
CA VAL A 105 -1.03 5.19 6.01
C VAL A 105 0.48 5.01 6.17
N ILE A 106 0.91 4.73 7.40
CA ILE A 106 2.30 4.34 7.67
C ILE A 106 2.47 2.86 7.32
N VAL A 107 3.53 2.56 6.58
CA VAL A 107 3.96 1.21 6.27
C VAL A 107 5.06 0.81 7.24
N TYR A 108 4.95 -0.41 7.76
CA TYR A 108 5.90 -1.01 8.68
C TYR A 108 6.66 -2.13 7.98
N ASP A 109 7.95 -2.25 8.26
CA ASP A 109 8.78 -3.33 7.73
C ASP A 109 8.35 -4.67 8.35
N ALA A 110 8.29 -5.71 7.53
CA ALA A 110 7.92 -7.06 7.97
C ALA A 110 9.08 -7.85 8.60
N GLY A 111 10.32 -7.31 8.59
CA GLY A 111 11.51 -7.98 9.13
C GLY A 111 12.29 -8.79 8.09
N HIS A 112 12.05 -8.56 6.80
CA HIS A 112 12.78 -9.22 5.70
C HIS A 112 13.82 -8.30 5.04
N THR A 113 14.11 -7.16 5.67
CA THR A 113 15.11 -6.20 5.22
C THR A 113 16.20 -6.03 6.28
N GLN A 114 17.07 -5.02 6.11
CA GLN A 114 18.09 -4.68 7.11
C GLN A 114 17.52 -3.96 8.34
N LEU A 115 16.20 -3.72 8.36
CA LEU A 115 15.49 -3.08 9.47
C LEU A 115 14.81 -4.14 10.33
N ASP A 116 14.63 -3.80 11.61
CA ASP A 116 13.88 -4.65 12.53
C ASP A 116 12.39 -4.70 12.13
N ALA A 117 11.76 -5.86 12.30
CA ALA A 117 10.33 -6.03 12.09
C ALA A 117 9.53 -5.02 12.93
N GLY A 118 8.52 -4.41 12.32
CA GLY A 118 7.71 -3.37 12.95
C GLY A 118 8.32 -1.96 12.88
N THR A 119 9.47 -1.78 12.23
CA THR A 119 10.02 -0.44 11.96
C THR A 119 9.12 0.31 10.98
N ALA A 120 8.62 1.49 11.35
CA ALA A 120 7.91 2.38 10.42
C ALA A 120 8.87 2.95 9.38
N THR A 121 8.62 2.67 8.10
CA THR A 121 9.56 3.01 7.01
C THR A 121 9.09 4.19 6.17
N VAL A 122 7.82 4.22 5.79
CA VAL A 122 7.27 5.24 4.89
C VAL A 122 5.83 5.60 5.25
N LEU A 123 5.42 6.81 4.86
CA LEU A 123 4.03 7.26 4.91
C LEU A 123 3.50 7.42 3.48
N GLY A 124 2.48 6.65 3.12
CA GLY A 124 1.71 6.87 1.90
C GLY A 124 0.61 7.90 2.12
N ILE A 125 0.49 8.90 1.25
CA ILE A 125 -0.51 9.98 1.34
C ILE A 125 -1.28 10.08 0.02
N GLY A 126 -2.61 10.11 0.10
CA GLY A 126 -3.51 10.24 -1.06
C GLY A 126 -4.09 8.91 -1.56
N PRO A 127 -4.58 8.88 -2.82
CA PRO A 127 -4.60 9.97 -3.79
C PRO A 127 -5.54 11.11 -3.37
N ASP A 128 -5.16 12.36 -3.68
CA ASP A 128 -5.97 13.55 -3.44
C ASP A 128 -5.53 14.69 -4.39
N LYS A 129 -6.27 15.80 -4.40
CA LYS A 129 -5.95 17.00 -5.20
C LYS A 129 -4.59 17.56 -4.80
N ASN A 130 -3.79 17.97 -5.79
CA ASN A 130 -2.47 18.59 -5.56
C ASN A 130 -2.55 19.78 -4.60
N SER A 131 -3.60 20.61 -4.69
CA SER A 131 -3.79 21.77 -3.80
C SER A 131 -3.96 21.37 -2.33
N LYS A 132 -4.43 20.16 -2.04
CA LYS A 132 -4.61 19.63 -0.69
C LYS A 132 -3.35 18.92 -0.20
N ILE A 133 -2.73 18.10 -1.05
CA ILE A 133 -1.45 17.43 -0.74
C ILE A 133 -0.34 18.47 -0.51
N ASN A 134 -0.23 19.50 -1.36
CA ASN A 134 0.82 20.51 -1.26
C ASN A 134 0.78 21.32 0.04
N LYS A 135 -0.41 21.53 0.64
CA LYS A 135 -0.53 22.15 1.97
C LYS A 135 0.22 21.39 3.05
N LEU A 136 0.33 20.07 2.88
CA LEU A 136 0.96 19.18 3.82
C LEU A 136 2.46 19.01 3.54
N VAL A 137 2.86 18.81 2.26
CA VAL A 137 4.20 18.29 1.95
C VAL A 137 5.09 19.21 1.12
N SER A 138 4.64 20.40 0.72
CA SER A 138 5.42 21.30 -0.17
C SER A 138 6.75 21.80 0.40
N HIS A 139 6.94 21.73 1.72
CA HIS A 139 8.16 22.12 2.39
C HIS A 139 9.20 20.98 2.47
N LEU A 140 8.81 19.75 2.10
CA LEU A 140 9.70 18.59 2.10
C LEU A 140 10.51 18.52 0.81
N ASN A 141 11.71 17.94 0.91
CA ASN A 141 12.61 17.78 -0.23
C ASN A 141 12.34 16.46 -0.95
N LEU A 142 12.65 16.40 -2.26
CA LEU A 142 12.70 15.14 -3.01
C LEU A 142 13.73 14.19 -2.39
N LEU A 143 13.43 12.88 -2.42
CA LEU A 143 14.30 11.85 -1.85
C LEU A 143 15.64 11.73 -2.59
#